data_AF-A0A2T3ALK0-F1
#
_entry.id   AF-A0A2T3ALK0-F1
#
_cell.length_a   1.000
_cell.length_b   1.000
_cell.length_c   1.000
_cell.angle_alpha   90.00
_cell.angle_beta   90.00
_cell.angle_gamma   90.00
#
_symmetry.space_group_name_H-M   'P 1'
#
loop_
_entity.id
_entity.type
_entity.pdbx_description
1 polymer ?
#
loop_
_entity_poly.entity_id
_entity_poly.type
_entity_poly.pdbx_seq_one_letter_code
_entity_poly.pdbx_strand_id
1 'polypeptide(L)'
;MAVCQNNIELVKLLVQGGADMDAPDPEHRRTPLLVAALLDYGELVDLLLTAGADAEIRCGRGETPFTIVVQKGCSHALKSLLRHDRTSRRSPRFLDAWNDARRLGHNNVVLVLEEHIMAEGG
;
A
#
# COMPACT_ATOMS: atom_id res chain seq x y z
N MET A 1 -8.39 2.63 -14.71
CA MET A 1 -9.86 2.43 -14.59
C MET A 1 -10.22 1.19 -13.79
N ALA A 2 -9.69 -0.01 -14.09
CA ALA A 2 -10.01 -1.25 -13.35
C ALA A 2 -9.80 -1.15 -11.83
N VAL A 3 -8.65 -0.61 -11.42
CA VAL A 3 -8.28 -0.41 -10.00
C VAL A 3 -9.20 0.57 -9.30
N CYS A 4 -9.56 1.69 -9.95
CA CYS A 4 -10.44 2.70 -9.38
C CYS A 4 -11.86 2.20 -9.09
N GLN A 5 -12.26 1.08 -9.71
CA GLN A 5 -13.57 0.45 -9.56
C GLN A 5 -13.53 -0.76 -8.61
N ASN A 6 -12.38 -1.04 -7.97
CA ASN A 6 -12.14 -2.27 -7.21
C ASN A 6 -12.49 -3.55 -8.00
N ASN A 7 -12.28 -3.54 -9.32
CA ASN A 7 -12.68 -4.65 -10.17
C ASN A 7 -11.59 -5.74 -10.18
N ILE A 8 -11.60 -6.57 -9.13
CA ILE A 8 -10.62 -7.65 -8.90
C ILE A 8 -10.48 -8.55 -10.14
N GLU A 9 -11.60 -9.00 -10.72
CA GLU A 9 -11.59 -9.92 -11.87
C GLU A 9 -10.96 -9.30 -13.11
N LEU A 10 -11.26 -8.02 -13.39
CA LEU A 10 -10.62 -7.32 -14.50
C LEU A 10 -9.11 -7.16 -14.26
N VAL A 11 -8.68 -6.90 -13.02
CA VAL A 11 -7.24 -6.82 -12.71
C VAL A 11 -6.56 -8.18 -12.85
N LYS A 12 -7.20 -9.29 -12.43
CA LYS A 12 -6.68 -10.65 -12.69
C LYS A 12 -6.48 -10.91 -14.18
N LEU A 13 -7.46 -10.55 -15.02
CA LEU A 13 -7.37 -10.71 -16.47
C LEU A 13 -6.24 -9.86 -17.05
N LEU A 14 -6.06 -8.62 -16.59
CA LEU A 14 -4.96 -7.75 -17.03
C LEU A 14 -3.59 -8.34 -16.64
N VAL A 15 -3.44 -8.83 -15.41
CA VAL A 15 -2.21 -9.50 -14.95
C VAL A 15 -1.92 -10.74 -15.79
N GLN A 16 -2.92 -11.58 -16.06
CA GLN A 16 -2.77 -12.76 -16.92
C GLN A 16 -2.40 -12.40 -18.36
N GLY A 17 -2.88 -11.25 -18.85
CA GLY A 17 -2.54 -10.71 -20.16
C GLY A 17 -1.14 -10.08 -20.25
N GLY A 18 -0.35 -10.10 -19.17
CA GLY A 18 0.98 -9.49 -19.13
C GLY A 18 0.96 -7.97 -19.11
N ALA A 19 -0.12 -7.37 -18.60
CA ALA A 19 -0.18 -5.92 -18.42
C ALA A 19 0.88 -5.46 -17.41
N ASP A 20 1.51 -4.33 -17.70
CA ASP A 20 2.47 -3.68 -16.81
C ASP A 20 1.74 -3.10 -15.58
N MET A 21 2.02 -3.66 -14.40
CA MET A 21 1.41 -3.25 -13.13
C MET A 21 2.09 -2.03 -12.50
N ASP A 22 3.22 -1.60 -13.06
CA ASP A 22 3.98 -0.45 -12.61
C ASP A 22 3.78 0.78 -13.50
N ALA A 23 2.99 0.63 -14.58
CA ALA A 23 2.63 1.71 -15.48
C ALA A 23 1.92 2.84 -14.73
N PRO A 24 2.52 4.05 -14.64
CA PRO A 24 1.93 5.15 -13.89
C PRO A 24 0.85 5.87 -14.71
N ASP A 25 -0.17 6.39 -14.03
CA ASP A 25 -1.16 7.26 -14.67
C ASP A 25 -0.52 8.59 -15.13
N PRO A 26 -1.00 9.20 -16.23
CA PRO A 26 -0.38 10.39 -16.79
C PRO A 26 -0.59 11.68 -15.97
N GLU A 27 -1.61 11.74 -15.11
CA GLU A 27 -2.01 12.96 -14.40
C GLU A 27 -1.25 13.13 -13.08
N HIS A 28 -1.06 12.04 -12.35
CA HIS A 28 -0.48 12.05 -11.00
C HIS A 28 0.69 11.09 -10.82
N ARG A 29 1.07 10.38 -11.90
CA ARG A 29 2.11 9.36 -11.89
C ARG A 29 1.88 8.25 -10.85
N ARG A 30 0.63 7.87 -10.59
CA ARG A 30 0.27 6.81 -9.65
C ARG A 30 0.24 5.48 -10.37
N THR A 31 0.92 4.49 -9.82
CA THR A 31 0.79 3.10 -10.25
C THR A 31 -0.55 2.52 -9.81
N PRO A 32 -1.00 1.42 -10.43
CA PRO A 32 -2.08 0.58 -9.92
C PRO A 32 -2.03 0.35 -8.40
N LEU A 33 -0.85 0.03 -7.85
CA LEU A 33 -0.67 -0.21 -6.42
C LEU A 33 -0.89 1.06 -5.58
N LEU A 34 -0.39 2.22 -6.03
CA LEU A 34 -0.63 3.51 -5.38
C LEU A 34 -2.12 3.88 -5.34
N VAL A 35 -2.87 3.58 -6.42
CA VAL A 35 -4.31 3.85 -6.48
C VAL A 35 -5.08 2.90 -5.55
N ALA A 36 -4.77 1.60 -5.57
CA ALA A 36 -5.38 0.63 -4.65
C ALA A 36 -5.12 0.99 -3.18
N ALA A 37 -3.89 1.41 -2.87
CA ALA A 37 -3.49 1.87 -1.54
C ALA A 37 -4.25 3.13 -1.11
N LEU A 38 -4.38 4.12 -1.99
CA LEU A 38 -5.11 5.37 -1.72
C LEU A 38 -6.61 5.13 -1.45
N LEU A 39 -7.19 4.13 -2.11
CA LEU A 39 -8.61 3.76 -1.97
C LEU A 39 -8.85 2.74 -0.86
N ASP A 40 -7.82 2.35 -0.10
CA ASP A 40 -7.86 1.33 0.97
C ASP A 40 -8.34 -0.05 0.51
N TYR A 41 -8.10 -0.41 -0.76
CA TYR A 41 -8.49 -1.70 -1.33
C TYR A 41 -7.45 -2.78 -1.00
N GLY A 42 -7.43 -3.25 0.25
CA GLY A 42 -6.48 -4.25 0.75
C GLY A 42 -6.39 -5.52 -0.12
N GLU A 43 -7.51 -6.10 -0.53
CA GLU A 43 -7.52 -7.30 -1.40
C GLU A 43 -6.85 -7.01 -2.76
N LEU A 44 -7.08 -5.82 -3.31
CA LEU A 44 -6.46 -5.44 -4.57
C LEU A 44 -4.97 -5.13 -4.41
N VAL A 45 -4.56 -4.59 -3.25
CA VAL A 45 -3.15 -4.43 -2.88
C VAL A 45 -2.46 -5.79 -2.82
N ASP A 46 -3.03 -6.78 -2.13
CA ASP A 46 -2.47 -8.13 -2.05
C ASP A 46 -2.34 -8.77 -3.44
N LEU A 47 -3.37 -8.61 -4.29
CA LEU A 47 -3.35 -9.10 -5.65
C LEU A 47 -2.22 -8.47 -6.49
N LEU A 48 -2.08 -7.15 -6.44
CA LEU A 48 -1.06 -6.43 -7.20
C LEU A 48 0.36 -6.78 -6.73
N LEU A 49 0.58 -6.90 -5.42
CA LEU A 49 1.87 -7.33 -4.87
C LEU A 49 2.19 -8.78 -5.25
N THR A 50 1.19 -9.67 -5.22
CA THR A 50 1.35 -11.06 -5.68
C THR A 50 1.64 -11.15 -7.17
N ALA A 51 1.11 -10.21 -7.96
CA ALA A 51 1.40 -10.05 -9.38
C ALA A 51 2.78 -9.44 -9.67
N GLY A 52 3.55 -9.05 -8.65
CA GLY A 52 4.89 -8.51 -8.79
C GLY A 52 4.97 -6.99 -8.94
N ALA A 53 3.91 -6.24 -8.60
CA ALA A 53 3.96 -4.78 -8.60
C ALA A 53 4.98 -4.24 -7.59
N ASP A 54 5.72 -3.20 -7.97
CA ASP A 54 6.76 -2.59 -7.12
C ASP A 54 6.15 -1.60 -6.11
N ALA A 55 6.30 -1.92 -4.82
CA ALA A 55 5.84 -1.12 -3.70
C ALA A 55 6.71 0.11 -3.38
N GLU A 56 7.84 0.29 -4.05
CA GLU A 56 8.76 1.41 -3.85
C GLU A 56 8.62 2.52 -4.90
N ILE A 57 7.79 2.31 -5.92
CA ILE A 57 7.52 3.35 -6.93
C ILE A 57 6.82 4.55 -6.30
N ARG A 58 7.37 5.72 -6.60
CA ARG A 58 6.88 7.00 -6.09
C ARG A 58 5.95 7.68 -7.09
N CYS A 59 4.85 8.23 -6.57
CA CYS A 59 3.95 9.06 -7.36
C CYS A 59 4.56 10.44 -7.68
N GLY A 60 3.83 11.28 -8.41
CA GLY A 60 4.28 12.64 -8.76
C GLY A 60 4.53 13.56 -7.55
N ARG A 61 3.97 13.23 -6.38
CA ARG A 61 4.24 13.92 -5.10
C ARG A 61 5.43 13.34 -4.32
N GLY A 62 6.09 12.29 -4.84
CA GLY A 62 7.19 11.62 -4.16
C GLY A 62 6.77 10.60 -3.09
N GLU A 63 5.47 10.30 -2.99
CA GLU A 63 4.90 9.34 -2.02
C GLU A 63 4.96 7.91 -2.57
N THR A 64 5.29 6.94 -1.72
CA THR A 64 5.14 5.49 -1.98
C THR A 64 3.78 4.99 -1.51
N PRO A 65 3.33 3.79 -1.93
CA PRO A 65 2.17 3.10 -1.35
C PRO A 65 2.20 3.10 0.19
N PHE A 66 3.34 2.76 0.81
CA PHE A 66 3.46 2.76 2.28
C PHE A 66 3.21 4.14 2.92
N THR A 67 3.82 5.21 2.40
CA THR A 67 3.64 6.54 2.99
C THR A 67 2.22 7.06 2.78
N ILE A 68 1.59 6.74 1.64
CA ILE A 68 0.24 7.23 1.34
C ILE A 68 -0.80 6.61 2.28
N VAL A 69 -0.71 5.31 2.57
CA VAL A 69 -1.68 4.65 3.47
C VAL A 69 -1.58 5.17 4.90
N VAL A 70 -0.38 5.51 5.35
CA VAL A 70 -0.14 6.11 6.69
C VAL A 70 -0.73 7.51 6.74
N GLN A 71 -0.42 8.35 5.75
CA GLN A 71 -0.91 9.72 5.66
C GLN A 71 -2.41 9.85 5.40
N LYS A 72 -3.05 8.81 4.87
CA LYS A 72 -4.49 8.78 4.57
C LYS A 72 -5.31 7.98 5.57
N GLY A 73 -4.66 7.22 6.46
CA GLY A 73 -5.35 6.38 7.44
C GLY A 73 -5.91 5.10 6.82
N CYS A 74 -5.33 4.58 5.75
CA CYS A 74 -5.79 3.39 5.03
C CYS A 74 -5.28 2.12 5.72
N SER A 75 -6.03 1.62 6.72
CA SER A 75 -5.61 0.49 7.54
C SER A 75 -5.62 -0.86 6.82
N HIS A 76 -6.54 -1.09 5.88
CA HIS A 76 -6.64 -2.37 5.16
C HIS A 76 -5.48 -2.51 4.18
N ALA A 77 -5.25 -1.48 3.37
CA ALA A 77 -4.13 -1.43 2.44
C ALA A 77 -2.78 -1.49 3.18
N LEU A 78 -2.65 -0.82 4.33
CA LEU A 78 -1.45 -0.93 5.16
C LEU A 78 -1.21 -2.35 5.65
N LYS A 79 -2.25 -3.04 6.13
CA LYS A 79 -2.14 -4.43 6.59
C LYS A 79 -1.69 -5.35 5.47
N SER A 80 -2.24 -5.19 4.27
CA SER A 80 -1.82 -5.92 3.06
C SER A 80 -0.36 -5.60 2.68
N LEU A 81 0.03 -4.32 2.63
CA LEU A 81 1.43 -3.93 2.39
C LEU A 81 2.38 -4.56 3.41
N LEU A 82 2.08 -4.51 4.71
CA LEU A 82 2.93 -5.08 5.77
C LEU A 82 3.03 -6.61 5.73
N ARG A 83 2.08 -7.33 5.12
CA ARG A 83 2.20 -8.78 4.92
C ARG A 83 3.25 -9.13 3.87
N HIS A 84 3.38 -8.29 2.86
CA HIS A 84 4.29 -8.47 1.73
C HIS A 84 5.61 -7.74 1.92
N ASP A 85 5.62 -6.66 2.72
CA ASP A 85 6.79 -5.89 3.05
C ASP A 85 7.60 -6.58 4.16
N ARG A 86 8.92 -6.57 4.02
CA ARG A 86 9.87 -7.12 4.99
C ARG A 86 10.52 -6.00 5.81
N THR A 87 9.97 -4.78 5.77
CA THR A 87 10.49 -3.64 6.54
C THR A 87 10.57 -4.00 8.01
N SER A 88 11.80 -4.13 8.49
CA SER A 88 12.06 -4.33 9.92
C SER A 88 11.42 -3.20 10.72
N ARG A 89 10.80 -3.52 11.86
CA ARG A 89 10.30 -2.55 12.85
C ARG A 89 11.30 -1.45 13.20
N ARG A 90 12.60 -1.75 13.12
CA ARG A 90 13.68 -0.79 13.44
C ARG A 90 14.05 0.14 12.28
N SER A 91 13.39 -0.01 11.12
CA SER A 91 13.58 0.90 10.01
C SER A 91 13.12 2.30 10.42
N PRO A 92 13.93 3.35 10.16
CA PRO A 92 13.51 4.73 10.36
C PRO A 92 12.17 5.03 9.68
N ARG A 93 11.94 4.46 8.48
CA ARG A 93 10.69 4.61 7.73
C ARG A 93 9.46 4.11 8.51
N PHE A 94 9.61 3.00 9.24
CA PHE A 94 8.52 2.44 10.03
C PHE A 94 8.24 3.31 11.27
N LEU A 95 9.30 3.77 11.94
CA LEU A 95 9.17 4.64 13.12
C LEU A 95 8.56 6.00 12.76
N ASP A 96 9.00 6.60 11.65
CA ASP A 96 8.46 7.86 11.13
C ASP A 96 6.98 7.71 10.79
N ALA A 97 6.60 6.61 10.12
CA ALA A 97 5.21 6.31 9.82
C ALA A 97 4.35 6.14 11.08
N TRP A 98 4.85 5.45 12.11
CA TRP A 98 4.14 5.30 13.38
C TRP A 98 3.94 6.64 14.08
N ASN A 99 4.98 7.49 14.11
CA ASN A 99 4.89 8.84 14.67
C ASN A 99 3.92 9.74 13.90
N ASP A 100 3.96 9.69 12.56
CA ASP A 100 3.04 10.46 11.70
C ASP A 100 1.60 10.01 11.88
N ALA A 101 1.33 8.70 11.93
CA ALA A 101 -0.02 8.19 12.16
C ALA A 101 -0.60 8.70 13.48
N ARG A 102 0.21 8.73 14.56
CA ARG A 102 -0.19 9.28 15.87
C ARG A 102 -0.44 10.79 15.80
N ARG A 103 0.44 11.53 15.15
CA ARG A 103 0.32 12.99 14.99
C ARG A 103 -0.91 13.38 14.17
N LEU A 104 -1.28 12.58 13.18
CA LEU A 104 -2.46 12.77 12.34
C LEU A 104 -3.75 12.23 12.98
N GLY A 105 -3.66 11.47 14.08
CA GLY A 105 -4.81 10.88 14.77
C GLY A 105 -5.39 9.64 14.09
N HIS A 106 -4.63 8.97 13.22
CA HIS A 106 -5.04 7.75 12.52
C HIS A 106 -4.89 6.52 13.41
N ASN A 107 -5.76 6.41 14.42
CA ASN A 107 -5.71 5.34 15.43
C ASN A 107 -5.74 3.94 14.80
N ASN A 108 -6.47 3.75 13.71
CA ASN A 108 -6.54 2.49 12.98
C ASN A 108 -5.19 2.09 12.37
N VAL A 109 -4.43 3.03 11.81
CA VAL A 109 -3.08 2.78 11.30
C VAL A 109 -2.12 2.47 12.45
N VAL A 110 -2.21 3.21 13.56
CA VAL A 110 -1.40 2.96 14.76
C VAL A 110 -1.61 1.53 15.26
N LEU A 111 -2.87 1.09 15.36
CA LEU A 111 -3.22 -0.27 15.76
C LEU A 111 -2.63 -1.33 14.81
N VAL A 112 -2.72 -1.13 13.49
CA VAL A 112 -2.14 -2.08 12.52
C VAL A 112 -0.62 -2.16 12.65
N LEU A 113 0.05 -1.02 12.83
CA LEU A 113 1.49 -0.99 13.06
C LEU A 113 1.85 -1.67 14.39
N GLU A 114 1.07 -1.45 15.46
CA GLU A 114 1.26 -2.10 16.77
C GLU A 114 1.02 -3.62 16.72
N GLU A 115 -0.02 -4.08 16.01
CA GLU A 115 -0.28 -5.51 15.77
C GLU A 115 0.93 -6.17 15.08
N HIS A 116 1.46 -5.52 14.04
CA HIS A 116 2.61 -6.02 13.31
C HIS A 116 3.87 -6.07 14.18
N ILE A 117 4.08 -5.07 15.05
CA ILE A 117 5.16 -5.06 16.04
C ILE A 117 5.07 -6.26 17.00
N MET A 118 3.86 -6.59 17.46
CA MET A 118 3.65 -7.67 18.44
C MET A 118 3.75 -9.06 17.81
N ALA A 119 3.36 -9.21 16.54
CA ALA A 119 3.36 -10.50 15.84
C ALA A 119 4.77 -11.08 15.60
N GLU A 120 5.82 -10.27 15.50
CA GLU A 120 7.20 -10.73 15.28
C GLU A 120 7.97 -11.03 16.59
N GLY A 121 7.35 -10.86 17.76
CA GLY A 121 7.98 -10.99 19.07
C GLY A 121 7.70 -12.31 19.82
N GLY A 122 7.07 -13.30 19.17
CA GLY A 122 6.64 -14.58 19.75
C GLY A 122 7.52 -15.76 19.36
#